data_AF-A0A5B7JWW7-F1
#
_entry.id   AF-A0A5B7JWW7-F1
#
_cell.length_a   1.000
_cell.length_b   1.000
_cell.length_c   1.000
_cell.angle_alpha   90.00
_cell.angle_beta   90.00
_cell.angle_gamma   90.00
#
_symmetry.space_group_name_H-M   'P 1'
#
loop_
_entity.id
_entity.type
_entity.pdbx_description
1 polymer ?
#
loop_
_entity_poly.entity_id
_entity_poly.type
_entity_poly.pdbx_seq_one_letter_code
_entity_poly.pdbx_strand_id
1 'polypeptide(L)'
;MKVRMRSQVAVEEIMARKGKLANDELLSSMLEKKPDVMCIVETKLREEIHVNLKEKGYNSWRRDRKDKGGGGLLIIVRDNMCGGCAI
;
A
#
# COMPACT_ATOMS: atom_id res chain seq x y z
N MET A 1 -26.33 6.88 10.99
CA MET A 1 -25.18 7.58 10.37
C MET A 1 -24.28 6.57 9.68
N LYS A 2 -24.15 6.63 8.35
CA LYS A 2 -23.24 5.76 7.59
C LYS A 2 -21.89 6.47 7.48
N VAL A 3 -20.97 6.15 8.39
CA VAL A 3 -19.63 6.74 8.40
C VAL A 3 -18.86 6.16 7.22
N ARG A 4 -18.73 6.94 6.13
CA ARG A 4 -17.90 6.54 4.98
C ARG A 4 -16.44 6.69 5.41
N MET A 5 -15.79 5.57 5.73
CA MET A 5 -14.36 5.53 6.02
C MET A 5 -13.59 6.18 4.85
N ARG A 6 -12.72 7.16 5.13
CA ARG A 6 -11.91 7.85 4.10
C ARG A 6 -11.03 6.88 3.30
N SER A 7 -10.67 5.75 3.90
CA SER A 7 -9.99 4.62 3.27
C SER A 7 -10.81 3.96 2.15
N GLN A 8 -12.14 4.01 2.20
CA GLN A 8 -13.02 3.41 1.20
C GLN A 8 -12.97 4.18 -0.14
N VAL A 9 -12.80 5.51 -0.08
CA VAL A 9 -12.67 6.37 -1.27
C VAL A 9 -11.34 6.09 -2.01
N ALA A 10 -10.25 5.91 -1.27
CA ALA A 10 -8.95 5.60 -1.87
C ALA A 10 -8.94 4.21 -2.53
N VAL A 11 -9.63 3.22 -1.94
CA VAL A 11 -9.76 1.87 -2.50
C VAL A 11 -10.64 1.86 -3.77
N GLU A 12 -11.74 2.62 -3.79
CA GLU A 12 -12.57 2.78 -4.99
C GLU A 12 -11.78 3.42 -6.14
N GLU A 13 -10.92 4.42 -5.85
CA GLU A 13 -10.06 5.06 -6.84
C GLU A 13 -8.95 4.13 -7.37
N ILE A 14 -8.40 3.26 -6.51
CA ILE A 14 -7.45 2.18 -6.89
C ILE A 14 -8.14 1.15 -7.79
N MET A 15 -9.36 0.73 -7.44
CA MET A 15 -10.14 -0.28 -8.19
C MET A 15 -10.64 0.24 -9.54
N ALA A 16 -10.85 1.56 -9.68
CA ALA A 16 -11.23 2.21 -10.94
C ALA A 16 -10.09 2.22 -11.98
N ARG A 17 -8.83 2.18 -11.55
CA ARG A 17 -7.66 2.16 -12.43
C ARG A 17 -7.25 0.70 -12.71
N LYS A 18 -7.95 0.07 -13.66
CA LYS A 18 -7.67 -1.31 -14.12
C LYS A 18 -6.16 -1.54 -14.35
N GLY A 19 -5.53 -2.32 -13.45
CA GLY A 19 -4.34 -3.11 -13.79
C GLY A 19 -3.00 -2.38 -13.87
N LYS A 20 -2.76 -1.28 -13.14
CA LYS A 20 -1.41 -0.73 -12.97
C LYS A 20 -1.13 -0.36 -11.52
N LEU A 21 -0.53 -1.28 -10.77
CA LEU A 21 0.43 -0.92 -9.71
C LEU A 21 1.78 -0.65 -10.39
N ALA A 22 1.76 0.26 -11.35
CA ALA A 22 2.89 0.66 -12.18
C ALA A 22 2.75 2.15 -12.40
N ASN A 23 3.15 2.89 -11.37
CA ASN A 23 3.78 4.21 -11.47
C ASN A 23 4.00 4.70 -10.04
N ASP A 24 5.24 5.07 -9.75
CA ASP A 24 5.63 5.76 -8.52
C ASP A 24 4.72 6.95 -8.18
N GLU A 25 4.02 7.53 -9.16
CA GLU A 25 3.08 8.65 -9.00
C GLU A 25 1.89 8.34 -8.09
N LEU A 26 1.23 7.18 -8.22
CA LEU A 26 0.04 6.89 -7.43
C LEU A 26 0.42 6.63 -5.97
N LEU A 27 1.50 5.91 -5.73
CA LEU A 27 2.03 5.71 -4.39
C LEU A 27 2.53 7.04 -3.80
N SER A 28 3.18 7.88 -4.59
CA SER A 28 3.67 9.19 -4.13
C SER A 28 2.53 10.13 -3.74
N SER A 29 1.48 10.26 -4.57
CA SER A 29 0.29 11.05 -4.23
C SER A 29 -0.46 10.54 -2.99
N MET A 30 -0.40 9.23 -2.71
CA MET A 30 -0.97 8.68 -1.47
C MET A 30 -0.10 8.98 -0.25
N LEU A 31 1.23 8.98 -0.40
CA LEU A 31 2.17 9.32 0.68
C LEU A 31 2.21 10.83 0.98
N GLU A 32 1.92 11.69 0.00
CA GLU A 32 1.76 13.14 0.20
C GLU A 32 0.68 13.48 1.23
N LYS A 33 -0.38 12.67 1.30
CA LYS A 33 -1.45 12.80 2.30
C LYS A 33 -0.96 12.48 3.71
N LYS A 34 0.27 12.02 3.86
CA LYS A 34 0.90 11.59 5.11
C LYS A 34 -0.07 10.70 5.92
N PRO A 35 -0.41 9.51 5.40
CA PRO A 35 -1.15 8.53 6.19
C PRO A 35 -0.25 7.98 7.30
N ASP A 36 -0.86 7.58 8.40
CA ASP A 36 -0.13 6.88 9.47
C ASP A 36 0.02 5.39 9.11
N VAL A 37 -1.05 4.76 8.64
CA VAL A 37 -1.08 3.40 8.07
C VAL A 37 -1.77 3.42 6.71
N MET A 38 -1.23 2.64 5.77
CA MET A 38 -1.85 2.36 4.48
C MET A 38 -1.80 0.86 4.21
N CYS A 39 -2.91 0.32 3.70
CA CYS A 39 -3.04 -1.08 3.34
C CYS A 39 -3.54 -1.17 1.90
N ILE A 40 -2.78 -1.83 1.04
CA ILE A 40 -3.12 -2.06 -0.36
C ILE A 40 -3.33 -3.57 -0.53
N VAL A 41 -4.53 -3.93 -0.94
CA VAL A 41 -4.92 -5.32 -1.24
C VAL A 41 -4.97 -5.53 -2.75
N GLU A 42 -4.96 -6.78 -3.21
CA GLU A 42 -4.96 -7.12 -4.63
C GLU A 42 -3.81 -6.42 -5.37
N THR A 43 -2.63 -6.41 -4.75
CA THR A 43 -1.46 -5.68 -5.27
C THR A 43 -0.96 -6.26 -6.60
N LYS A 44 -1.15 -7.57 -6.81
CA LYS A 44 -0.72 -8.32 -8.00
C LYS A 44 0.74 -8.08 -8.34
N LEU A 45 1.56 -7.76 -7.33
CA LEU A 45 2.97 -7.47 -7.50
C LEU A 45 3.73 -8.78 -7.79
N ARG A 46 4.79 -8.65 -8.59
CA ARG A 46 5.72 -9.73 -8.91
C ARG A 46 7.01 -9.55 -8.11
N GLU A 47 7.72 -10.64 -7.86
CA GLU A 47 8.95 -10.65 -7.04
C GLU A 47 10.00 -9.64 -7.53
N GLU A 48 10.04 -9.37 -8.83
CA GLU A 48 10.93 -8.38 -9.47
C GLU A 48 10.72 -6.93 -8.97
N ILE A 49 9.50 -6.58 -8.55
CA ILE A 49 9.15 -5.21 -8.16
C ILE A 49 9.58 -5.00 -6.71
N HIS A 50 10.60 -4.19 -6.45
CA HIS A 50 11.00 -3.87 -5.09
C HIS A 50 10.28 -2.61 -4.60
N VAL A 51 9.60 -2.71 -3.46
CA VAL A 51 8.96 -1.56 -2.80
C VAL A 51 9.78 -1.22 -1.56
N ASN A 52 10.57 -0.15 -1.63
CA ASN A 52 11.29 0.40 -0.49
C ASN A 52 10.84 1.85 -0.25
N LEU A 53 10.25 2.10 0.91
CA LEU A 53 9.72 3.40 1.30
C LEU A 53 10.47 4.01 2.49
N LYS A 54 11.62 3.43 2.85
CA LYS A 54 12.35 3.83 4.05
C LYS A 54 12.87 5.26 3.96
N GLU A 55 13.35 5.66 2.77
CA GLU A 55 13.76 7.05 2.50
C GLU A 55 12.61 8.07 2.64
N LYS A 56 11.36 7.61 2.52
CA LYS A 56 10.16 8.44 2.71
C LYS A 56 9.65 8.41 4.16
N GLY A 57 10.34 7.75 5.08
CA GLY A 57 9.95 7.63 6.50
C GLY A 57 8.85 6.61 6.78
N TYR A 58 8.75 5.56 5.94
CA TYR A 58 7.78 4.48 6.11
C TYR A 58 8.46 3.11 6.08
N ASN A 59 7.96 2.20 6.91
CA ASN A 59 8.23 0.76 6.81
C ASN A 59 7.15 0.10 5.95
N SER A 60 7.52 -0.94 5.21
CA SER A 60 6.59 -1.70 4.38
C SER A 60 6.74 -3.19 4.57
N TRP A 61 5.62 -3.88 4.71
CA TRP A 61 5.53 -5.34 4.73
C TRP A 61 4.70 -5.81 3.56
N ARG A 62 5.22 -6.80 2.85
CA ARG A 62 4.61 -7.33 1.64
C ARG A 62 4.36 -8.81 1.79
N ARG A 63 3.19 -9.25 1.34
CA ARG A 63 2.85 -10.65 1.20
C ARG A 63 2.27 -10.88 -0.19
N ASP A 64 3.06 -11.54 -1.02
CA ASP A 64 2.61 -11.92 -2.36
C ASP A 64 1.85 -13.23 -2.34
N ARG A 65 0.97 -13.37 -3.31
CA ARG A 65 0.34 -14.64 -3.61
C ARG A 65 1.24 -15.41 -4.59
N LYS A 66 1.62 -16.62 -4.21
CA LYS A 66 2.37 -17.53 -5.10
C LYS A 66 1.45 -18.15 -6.16
N ASP A 67 2.01 -18.40 -7.34
CA ASP A 67 1.45 -19.27 -8.39
C ASP A 67 0.13 -18.82 -9.07
N LYS A 68 -0.39 -17.62 -8.75
CA LYS A 68 -1.62 -17.07 -9.36
C LYS A 68 -1.46 -15.57 -9.64
N GLY A 69 -1.98 -15.10 -10.77
CA GLY A 69 -1.85 -13.69 -11.20
C GLY A 69 -2.72 -12.66 -10.46
N GLY A 70 -3.30 -13.00 -9.31
CA GLY A 70 -4.25 -12.16 -8.55
C GLY A 70 -3.98 -12.19 -7.06
N GLY A 71 -4.39 -11.19 -6.29
CA GLY A 71 -4.16 -11.11 -4.84
C GLY A 71 -2.87 -10.37 -4.45
N GLY A 72 -2.45 -10.58 -3.20
CA GLY A 72 -1.30 -9.90 -2.61
C GLY A 72 -1.69 -8.75 -1.68
N LEU A 73 -0.81 -8.45 -0.73
CA LEU A 73 -1.00 -7.46 0.33
C LEU A 73 0.27 -6.64 0.50
N LEU A 74 0.13 -5.33 0.61
CA LEU A 74 1.19 -4.41 1.00
C LEU A 74 0.68 -3.52 2.13
N ILE A 75 1.38 -3.55 3.27
CA ILE A 75 1.13 -2.71 4.42
C ILE A 75 2.27 -1.70 4.50
N ILE A 76 1.94 -0.42 4.67
CA ILE A 76 2.90 0.67 4.80
C ILE A 76 2.56 1.43 6.08
N VAL A 77 3.55 1.63 6.95
CA VAL A 77 3.38 2.27 8.28
C VAL A 77 4.44 3.33 8.48
N ARG A 78 4.05 4.51 8.96
CA ARG A 78 4.98 5.59 9.27
C ARG A 78 5.97 5.18 10.36
N ASP A 79 7.24 5.53 10.19
CA ASP A 79 8.33 5.14 11.08
C ASP A 79 8.10 5.47 12.56
N ASN A 80 7.55 6.65 12.85
CA ASN A 80 7.32 7.10 14.22
C ASN A 80 6.21 6.31 14.96
N MET A 81 5.45 5.47 14.25
CA MET A 81 4.49 4.55 14.86
C MET A 81 5.04 3.15 15.06
N CYS A 82 6.18 2.83 14.45
CA CYS A 82 6.89 1.58 14.67
C CYS A 82 7.75 1.68 15.95
N GLY A 83 7.11 2.03 17.07
CA GLY A 83 7.74 1.96 18.38
C GLY A 83 7.92 0.50 18.78
N GLY A 84 9.14 -0.04 18.60
CA GLY A 84 9.54 -1.33 19.16
C GLY A 84 8.93 -2.59 18.53
N CYS A 85 8.37 -2.51 17.31
CA CYS A 85 7.81 -3.68 16.65
C CYS A 85 8.90 -4.45 15.88
N ALA A 86 9.59 -5.36 16.57
CA ALA A 86 10.28 -6.48 15.93
C ALA A 86 9.19 -7.47 15.48
N ILE A 87 9.04 -7.65 14.16
CA ILE A 87 8.24 -8.73 13.55
C ILE A 87 9.14 -9.48 12.60
#